data_AF-A0A2P8ECD6-F1
#
_entry.id   AF-A0A2P8ECD6-F1
#
_cell.length_a   1.000
_cell.length_b   1.000
_cell.length_c   1.000
_cell.angle_alpha   90.00
_cell.angle_beta   90.00
_cell.angle_gamma   90.00
#
_symmetry.space_group_name_H-M   'P 1'
#
loop_
_entity.id
_entity.type
_entity.pdbx_description
1 polymer ?
#
loop_
_entity_poly.entity_id
_entity_poly.type
_entity_poly.pdbx_seq_one_letter_code
_entity_poly.pdbx_strand_id
1 'polypeptide(L)'
;MEKENLSENELIVRDYLARQRTYLANDRTLLSYIRTSLYFLVSGTALMEVNALDHVRDLGYLAFGLSLGLLLLGIFNFYKVKKRLKKHYYQRM
;
A
#
# COMPACT_ATOMS: atom_id res chain seq x y z
N MET A 1 35.29 26.54 9.27
CA MET A 1 34.00 25.86 9.03
C MET A 1 34.21 24.39 9.32
N GLU A 2 33.71 23.97 10.48
CA GLU A 2 33.96 22.70 11.15
C GLU A 2 33.32 21.54 10.36
N LYS A 3 34.14 20.59 9.91
CA LYS A 3 33.65 19.37 9.30
C LYS A 3 33.24 18.42 10.42
N GLU A 4 31.95 18.35 10.72
CA GLU A 4 31.35 17.30 11.55
C GLU A 4 31.71 15.93 10.95
N ASN A 5 32.66 15.25 11.59
CA ASN A 5 32.97 13.84 11.33
C ASN A 5 31.94 12.99 12.09
N LEU A 6 30.74 12.84 11.53
CA LEU A 6 29.78 11.83 11.97
C LEU A 6 30.48 10.46 11.90
N SER A 7 30.57 9.74 13.03
CA SER A 7 31.21 8.42 13.04
C SER A 7 30.48 7.48 12.08
N GLU A 8 31.21 6.62 11.36
CA GLU A 8 30.62 5.72 10.35
C GLU A 8 29.44 4.89 10.88
N ASN A 9 29.46 4.57 12.17
CA ASN A 9 28.41 3.83 12.85
C ASN A 9 27.09 4.62 12.93
N GLU A 10 27.16 5.94 13.10
CA GLU A 10 25.98 6.82 13.14
C GLU A 10 25.32 6.93 11.75
N LEU A 11 26.13 6.94 10.69
CA LEU A 11 25.63 6.88 9.30
C LEU A 11 24.90 5.56 9.03
N ILE A 12 25.46 4.42 9.47
CA ILE A 12 24.84 3.09 9.31
C ILE A 12 23.50 3.00 10.06
N VAL A 13 23.43 3.49 11.30
CA VAL A 13 22.20 3.48 12.10
C VAL A 13 21.12 4.37 11.48
N ARG A 14 21.48 5.56 11.00
CA ARG A 14 20.55 6.48 10.31
C ARG A 14 19.98 5.86 9.03
N ASP A 15 20.82 5.20 8.23
CA ASP A 15 20.41 4.50 7.02
C ASP A 15 19.48 3.32 7.32
N TYR A 16 19.77 2.55 8.39
CA TYR A 16 18.90 1.49 8.85
C TYR A 16 17.52 2.01 9.27
N LEU A 17 17.49 3.07 10.10
CA LEU A 17 16.24 3.66 10.58
C LEU A 17 15.43 4.32 9.44
N ALA A 18 16.09 4.93 8.47
CA ALA A 18 15.46 5.45 7.25
C ALA A 18 14.78 4.34 6.43
N ARG A 19 15.42 3.17 6.32
CA ARG A 19 14.82 2.01 5.64
C ARG A 19 13.60 1.47 6.37
N GLN A 20 13.66 1.29 7.69
CA GLN A 20 12.51 0.84 8.46
C GLN A 20 11.30 1.75 8.27
N ARG A 21 11.49 3.08 8.30
CA ARG A 21 10.43 4.06 8.04
C ARG A 21 9.81 3.90 6.64
N THR A 22 10.62 3.60 5.64
CA THR A 22 10.15 3.37 4.26
C THR A 22 9.36 2.05 4.14
N TYR A 23 9.80 0.99 4.81
CA TYR A 23 9.07 -0.28 4.88
C TYR A 23 7.71 -0.11 5.56
N LEU A 24 7.68 0.51 6.74
CA LEU A 24 6.45 0.74 7.49
C LEU A 24 5.47 1.63 6.71
N ALA A 25 5.97 2.62 5.98
CA ALA A 25 5.14 3.44 5.09
C ALA A 25 4.54 2.63 3.92
N ASN A 26 5.28 1.67 3.37
CA ASN A 26 4.80 0.79 2.31
C ASN A 26 3.74 -0.20 2.82
N ASP A 27 3.96 -0.79 4.00
CA ASP A 27 2.97 -1.66 4.67
C ASP A 27 1.69 -0.88 4.99
N ARG A 28 1.81 0.33 5.53
CA ARG A 28 0.66 1.23 5.77
C ARG A 28 -0.12 1.49 4.48
N THR A 29 0.57 1.74 3.37
CA THR A 29 -0.07 1.99 2.08
C THR A 29 -0.84 0.76 1.60
N LEU A 30 -0.26 -0.43 1.73
CA LEU A 30 -0.95 -1.69 1.42
C LEU A 30 -2.21 -1.87 2.28
N LEU A 31 -2.11 -1.66 3.59
CA LEU A 31 -3.24 -1.74 4.51
C LEU A 31 -4.35 -0.72 4.17
N SER A 32 -3.99 0.47 3.68
CA SER A 32 -4.97 1.45 3.18
C SER A 32 -5.71 0.94 1.93
N TYR A 33 -5.01 0.32 0.97
CA TYR A 33 -5.67 -0.29 -0.19
C TYR A 33 -6.63 -1.41 0.22
N ILE A 34 -6.18 -2.31 1.10
CA ILE A 34 -7.01 -3.41 1.64
C ILE A 34 -8.25 -2.84 2.33
N ARG A 35 -8.08 -1.81 3.18
CA ARG A 35 -9.20 -1.15 3.85
C ARG A 35 -10.20 -0.61 2.84
N THR A 36 -9.75 0.13 1.82
CA THR A 36 -10.64 0.68 0.80
C THR A 36 -11.37 -0.40 0.01
N SER A 37 -10.68 -1.48 -0.39
CA SER A 37 -11.33 -2.59 -1.10
C SER A 37 -12.38 -3.28 -0.22
N LEU A 38 -12.12 -3.44 1.07
CA LEU A 38 -13.09 -4.02 2.01
C LEU A 38 -14.32 -3.12 2.18
N TYR A 39 -14.15 -1.80 2.25
CA TYR A 39 -15.30 -0.89 2.27
C TYR A 39 -16.16 -1.02 1.02
N PHE A 40 -15.54 -1.07 -0.17
CA PHE A 40 -16.29 -1.30 -1.41
C PHE A 40 -16.98 -2.66 -1.45
N LEU A 41 -16.37 -3.70 -0.88
CA LEU A 41 -16.96 -5.03 -0.78
C LEU A 41 -18.22 -5.01 0.10
N VAL A 42 -18.12 -4.42 1.31
CA VAL A 42 -19.22 -4.30 2.26
C VAL A 42 -20.34 -3.40 1.73
N SER A 43 -19.98 -2.28 1.11
CA SER A 43 -20.95 -1.40 0.45
C SER A 43 -21.61 -2.09 -0.73
N GLY A 44 -20.87 -2.88 -1.52
CA GLY A 44 -21.41 -3.67 -2.62
C GLY A 44 -22.42 -4.72 -2.14
N THR A 45 -22.11 -5.45 -1.05
CA THR A 45 -23.07 -6.40 -0.44
C THR A 45 -24.30 -5.69 0.09
N ALA A 46 -24.15 -4.54 0.76
CA ALA A 46 -25.27 -3.78 1.30
C ALA A 46 -26.18 -3.25 0.18
N LEU A 47 -25.60 -2.79 -0.95
CA LEU A 47 -26.36 -2.34 -2.12
C LEU A 47 -27.13 -3.49 -2.79
N MET A 48 -26.59 -4.71 -2.79
CA MET A 48 -27.26 -5.88 -3.35
C MET A 48 -28.46 -6.36 -2.53
N GLU A 49 -28.45 -6.15 -1.20
CA GLU A 49 -29.60 -6.49 -0.34
C GLU A 49 -30.77 -5.51 -0.47
N VAL A 50 -30.56 -4.32 -1.08
CA VAL A 50 -31.63 -3.34 -1.29
C VAL A 50 -32.56 -3.81 -2.40
N ASN A 51 -33.58 -4.58 -2.03
CA ASN A 51 -34.63 -5.09 -2.92
C ASN A 51 -35.55 -4.00 -3.50
N ALA A 52 -35.37 -2.73 -3.10
CA ALA A 52 -36.25 -1.62 -3.48
C ALA A 52 -35.91 -0.97 -4.83
N LEU A 53 -34.71 -1.19 -5.39
CA LEU A 53 -34.29 -0.59 -6.65
C LEU A 53 -33.50 -1.59 -7.51
N ASP A 54 -34.13 -2.10 -8.57
CA ASP A 54 -33.46 -2.97 -9.57
C ASP A 54 -32.19 -2.31 -10.15
N HIS A 55 -32.21 -0.98 -10.32
CA HIS A 55 -31.08 -0.21 -10.85
C HIS A 55 -29.86 -0.14 -9.91
N VAL A 56 -30.06 -0.36 -8.61
CA VAL A 56 -28.98 -0.29 -7.60
C VAL A 56 -28.14 -1.57 -7.60
N ARG A 57 -28.70 -2.67 -8.10
CA ARG A 57 -28.03 -3.96 -8.18
C ARG A 57 -26.83 -3.92 -9.14
N ASP A 58 -26.93 -3.17 -10.23
CA ASP A 58 -25.82 -2.92 -11.17
C ASP A 58 -24.66 -2.16 -10.53
N LEU A 59 -24.97 -1.20 -9.64
CA LEU A 59 -23.95 -0.49 -8.86
C LEU A 59 -23.22 -1.43 -7.88
N GLY A 60 -23.90 -2.45 -7.35
CA GLY A 60 -23.29 -3.49 -6.54
C GLY A 60 -22.19 -4.25 -7.28
N TYR A 61 -22.47 -4.72 -8.51
CA TYR A 61 -21.46 -5.38 -9.34
C TYR A 61 -20.26 -4.46 -9.67
N LEU A 62 -20.53 -3.18 -9.92
CA LEU A 62 -19.49 -2.16 -10.11
C LEU A 62 -18.61 -2.00 -8.86
N ALA A 63 -19.20 -1.95 -7.67
CA ALA A 63 -18.49 -1.88 -6.40
C ALA A 63 -17.60 -3.12 -6.15
N PHE A 64 -18.08 -4.30 -6.50
CA PHE A 64 -17.27 -5.54 -6.45
C PHE A 64 -16.08 -5.48 -7.43
N GLY A 65 -16.30 -5.01 -8.66
CA GLY A 65 -15.22 -4.81 -9.63
C GLY A 65 -14.16 -3.83 -9.12
N LEU A 66 -14.59 -2.70 -8.55
CA LEU A 66 -13.69 -1.71 -7.94
C LEU A 66 -12.94 -2.27 -6.73
N SER A 67 -13.60 -3.04 -5.87
CA SER A 67 -12.98 -3.71 -4.73
C SER A 67 -11.81 -4.58 -5.17
N LEU A 68 -12.04 -5.45 -6.17
CA LEU A 68 -11.00 -6.34 -6.69
C LEU A 68 -9.88 -5.55 -7.39
N GLY A 69 -10.24 -4.54 -8.17
CA GLY A 69 -9.27 -3.66 -8.85
C GLY A 69 -8.35 -2.93 -7.87
N LEU A 70 -8.90 -2.35 -6.80
CA LEU A 70 -8.13 -1.66 -5.75
C LEU A 70 -7.22 -2.62 -4.99
N LEU A 71 -7.69 -3.83 -4.69
CA LEU A 71 -6.90 -4.86 -4.03
C LEU A 71 -5.68 -5.25 -4.88
N LEU A 72 -5.90 -5.54 -6.18
CA LEU A 72 -4.83 -5.87 -7.12
C LEU A 72 -3.83 -4.73 -7.30
N LEU A 73 -4.31 -3.48 -7.44
CA LEU A 73 -3.45 -2.30 -7.52
C LEU A 73 -2.60 -2.10 -6.26
N GLY A 74 -3.18 -2.33 -5.08
CA GLY A 74 -2.47 -2.24 -3.80
C GLY A 74 -1.35 -3.27 -3.70
N ILE A 75 -1.64 -4.52 -4.04
CA ILE A 75 -0.67 -5.61 -4.07
C ILE A 75 0.44 -5.33 -5.10
N PHE A 76 0.08 -4.93 -6.32
CA PHE A 76 1.05 -4.61 -7.37
C PHE A 76 2.00 -3.48 -6.96
N ASN A 77 1.47 -2.39 -6.42
CA ASN A 77 2.28 -1.27 -5.93
C ASN A 77 3.21 -1.69 -4.78
N PHE A 78 2.71 -2.50 -3.85
CA PHE A 78 3.50 -3.03 -2.74
C PHE A 78 4.70 -3.83 -3.23
N TYR A 79 4.50 -4.76 -4.17
CA TYR A 79 5.61 -5.53 -4.75
C TYR A 79 6.58 -4.66 -5.56
N LYS A 80 6.06 -3.67 -6.31
CA LYS A 80 6.89 -2.74 -7.08
C LYS A 80 7.83 -1.95 -6.17
N VAL A 81 7.33 -1.39 -5.07
CA VAL A 81 8.11 -0.63 -4.08
C VAL A 81 9.11 -1.54 -3.35
N LYS A 82 8.66 -2.72 -2.90
CA LYS A 82 9.52 -3.72 -2.24
C LYS A 82 10.68 -4.15 -3.16
N LYS A 83 10.43 -4.32 -4.46
CA LYS A 83 11.47 -4.65 -5.46
C LYS A 83 12.45 -3.50 -5.67
N ARG A 84 12.00 -2.26 -5.67
CA ARG A 84 12.88 -1.07 -5.78
C ARG A 84 13.81 -0.93 -4.58
N LEU A 85 13.30 -1.20 -3.38
CA LEU A 85 14.09 -1.17 -2.15
C LEU A 85 15.18 -2.27 -2.13
N LYS A 86 14.86 -3.47 -2.66
CA LYS A 86 15.83 -4.56 -2.79
C LYS A 86 16.92 -4.28 -3.84
N LYS A 87 16.57 -3.63 -4.97
CA LYS A 87 17.50 -3.38 -6.10
C LYS A 87 18.58 -2.35 -5.77
N HIS A 88 18.27 -1.31 -4.99
CA HIS A 88 19.26 -0.28 -4.61
C HIS A 88 20.37 -0.82 -3.69
N TYR A 89 20.14 -1.93 -2.99
CA TYR A 89 21.11 -2.49 -2.05
C TYR A 89 22.22 -3.28 -2.74
N TYR A 90 21.94 -3.90 -3.90
CA TYR A 90 22.90 -4.75 -4.60
C TYR A 90 23.92 -3.97 -5.44
N GLN A 91 23.79 -2.64 -5.55
CA GLN A 91 24.74 -1.79 -6.26
C GLN A 91 25.75 -1.08 -5.34
N ARG A 92 25.64 -1.25 -4.01
CA ARG A 92 26.54 -0.62 -3.01
C ARG A 92 27.29 -1.63 -2.12
N MET A 93 27.20 -2.93 -2.42
CA MET A 93 28.16 -3.94 -1.94
C MET A 93 29.09 -4.30 -3.08
#